data_AF-A0A7K1UR49-F1
#
_entry.id   AF-A0A7K1UR49-F1
#
_cell.length_a   1.000
_cell.length_b   1.000
_cell.length_c   1.000
_cell.angle_alpha   90.00
_cell.angle_beta   90.00
_cell.angle_gamma   90.00
#
_symmetry.space_group_name_H-M   'P 1'
#
loop_
_entity.id
_entity.type
_entity.pdbx_description
1 polymer ?
#
loop_
_entity_poly.entity_id
_entity_poly.type
_entity_poly.pdbx_seq_one_letter_code
_entity_poly.pdbx_strand_id
1 'polypeptide(L)'
;MRPEPRISDEIVSYALPFEEDFFAELSESAVLEDLGKGRRGATLTKPDEAGLVPLVRTTTRYGSPAQRFRAVHDRLARRIRALAELPADFDNALIERYTNAYATMGSHSDQALDLADESFIAVFSCYRNPETVPSRKLMVESKESGETFEIPLAHNGIVAFSVASNRRLKHKIVLDTSVPVAENEWLGVTFRTSKTFLRFHEGHPYLPDGERLVPADETQRREFYQLRRRENNETEFVYPALTYTISESDLMPPA
;
A
#
# COMPACT_ATOMS: atom_id res chain seq x y z
N MET A 1 4.70 27.00 -26.44
CA MET A 1 3.80 26.24 -25.55
C MET A 1 4.52 24.96 -25.19
N ARG A 2 4.74 24.68 -23.90
CA ARG A 2 5.13 23.33 -23.46
C ARG A 2 3.87 22.46 -23.56
N PRO A 3 3.96 21.21 -24.02
CA PRO A 3 2.82 20.30 -23.95
C PRO A 3 2.35 20.19 -22.50
N GLU A 4 1.03 20.08 -22.31
CA GLU A 4 0.49 19.79 -20.98
C GLU A 4 1.07 18.46 -20.48
N PRO A 5 1.45 18.38 -19.19
CA PRO A 5 1.98 17.14 -18.62
C PRO A 5 0.93 16.03 -18.75
N ARG A 6 1.37 14.84 -19.16
CA ARG A 6 0.50 13.66 -19.22
C ARG A 6 0.39 13.05 -17.85
N ILE A 7 -0.73 12.39 -17.55
CA ILE A 7 -0.90 11.68 -16.28
C ILE A 7 0.18 10.60 -16.09
N SER A 8 0.68 10.01 -17.18
CA SER A 8 1.81 9.08 -17.15
C SER A 8 3.09 9.68 -16.57
N ASP A 9 3.27 11.00 -16.65
CA ASP A 9 4.46 11.70 -16.15
C ASP A 9 4.44 11.82 -14.61
N GLU A 10 3.30 11.55 -13.97
CA GLU A 10 3.13 11.54 -12.51
C GLU A 10 3.56 10.22 -11.85
N ILE A 11 3.81 9.18 -12.65
CA ILE A 11 4.16 7.85 -12.17
C ILE A 11 5.51 7.45 -12.74
N VAL A 12 6.40 7.04 -11.85
CA VAL A 12 7.70 6.49 -12.25
C VAL A 12 7.69 4.98 -12.13
N SER A 13 8.37 4.31 -13.07
CA SER A 13 8.50 2.85 -13.09
C SER A 13 9.95 2.46 -13.34
N TYR A 14 10.44 1.53 -12.52
CA TYR A 14 11.83 1.06 -12.56
C TYR A 14 11.90 -0.45 -12.43
N ALA A 15 12.98 -1.05 -12.94
CA ALA A 15 13.35 -2.42 -12.62
C ALA A 15 14.52 -2.39 -11.63
N LEU A 16 14.41 -3.15 -10.54
CA LEU A 16 15.54 -3.39 -9.67
C LEU A 16 16.52 -4.36 -10.34
N PRO A 17 17.83 -4.06 -10.35
CA PRO A 17 18.84 -4.98 -10.86
C PRO A 17 18.74 -6.37 -10.21
N PHE A 18 18.95 -7.40 -11.03
CA PHE A 18 18.86 -8.80 -10.62
C PHE A 18 20.04 -9.19 -9.74
N GLU A 19 19.83 -9.24 -8.42
CA GLU A 19 20.88 -9.69 -7.49
C GLU A 19 20.36 -10.65 -6.41
N GLU A 20 19.06 -10.65 -6.09
CA GLU A 20 18.49 -11.34 -4.93
C GLU A 20 17.11 -11.98 -5.24
N ASP A 21 16.83 -13.15 -4.66
CA ASP A 21 15.48 -13.76 -4.68
C ASP A 21 14.59 -13.09 -3.64
N PHE A 22 14.10 -11.89 -3.98
CA PHE A 22 13.18 -11.15 -3.13
C PHE A 22 11.87 -11.90 -2.86
N PHE A 23 11.41 -12.76 -3.78
CA PHE A 23 10.17 -13.48 -3.57
C PHE A 23 10.28 -14.42 -2.37
N ALA A 24 11.35 -15.22 -2.30
CA ALA A 24 11.58 -16.12 -1.19
C ALA A 24 11.76 -15.37 0.14
N GLU A 25 12.66 -14.38 0.18
CA GLU A 25 12.98 -13.65 1.43
C GLU A 25 11.77 -12.86 1.95
N LEU A 26 11.00 -12.19 1.08
CA LEU A 26 9.79 -11.47 1.48
C LEU A 26 8.67 -12.43 1.90
N SER A 27 8.52 -13.59 1.24
CA SER A 27 7.52 -14.58 1.62
C SER A 27 7.72 -15.14 3.03
N GLU A 28 8.98 -15.21 3.49
CA GLU A 28 9.36 -15.67 4.84
C GLU A 28 9.43 -14.53 5.87
N SER A 29 9.39 -13.29 5.40
CA SER A 29 9.58 -12.10 6.23
C SER A 29 8.36 -11.71 7.07
N ALA A 30 7.16 -12.21 6.72
CA ALA A 30 5.91 -11.84 7.36
C ALA A 30 4.94 -13.02 7.43
N VAL A 31 4.21 -13.13 8.54
CA VAL A 31 3.08 -14.05 8.68
C VAL A 31 1.88 -13.41 7.99
N LEU A 32 1.42 -13.99 6.88
CA LEU A 32 0.31 -13.45 6.10
C LEU A 32 -1.03 -14.06 6.52
N GLU A 33 -2.03 -13.20 6.71
CA GLU A 33 -3.42 -13.60 6.97
C GLU A 33 -4.13 -13.95 5.65
N ASP A 34 -5.08 -14.89 5.70
CA ASP A 34 -5.95 -15.19 4.56
C ASP A 34 -7.08 -14.14 4.46
N LEU A 35 -7.11 -13.43 3.34
CA LEU A 35 -8.09 -12.37 3.07
C LEU A 35 -9.13 -12.82 2.01
N GLY A 36 -9.11 -14.11 1.64
CA GLY A 36 -10.03 -14.75 0.71
C GLY A 36 -9.60 -14.67 -0.76
N LYS A 37 -10.18 -15.56 -1.58
CA LYS A 37 -9.98 -15.63 -3.04
C LYS A 37 -8.51 -15.71 -3.48
N GLY A 38 -7.66 -16.35 -2.68
CA GLY A 38 -6.24 -16.48 -3.00
C GLY A 38 -5.41 -15.22 -2.71
N ARG A 39 -5.98 -14.22 -2.01
CA ARG A 39 -5.25 -13.07 -1.48
C ARG A 39 -4.86 -13.33 -0.03
N ARG A 40 -3.58 -13.13 0.26
CA ARG A 40 -3.03 -13.08 1.61
C ARG A 40 -2.32 -11.76 1.83
N GLY A 41 -2.26 -11.29 3.07
CA GLY A 41 -1.49 -10.07 3.35
C GLY A 41 -1.23 -9.82 4.82
N ALA A 42 -0.39 -8.84 5.08
CA ALA A 42 -0.10 -8.32 6.41
C ALA A 42 0.26 -6.82 6.35
N THR A 43 0.10 -6.14 7.48
CA THR A 43 0.58 -4.79 7.71
C THR A 43 2.00 -4.85 8.29
N LEU A 44 2.89 -4.02 7.75
CA LEU A 44 4.28 -3.88 8.19
C LEU A 44 4.50 -2.46 8.70
N THR A 45 5.28 -2.31 9.76
CA THR A 45 5.56 -1.02 10.39
C THR A 45 7.02 -0.90 10.81
N LYS A 46 7.55 0.31 10.78
CA LYS A 46 8.86 0.69 11.30
C LYS A 46 8.67 1.75 12.37
N PRO A 47 8.54 1.36 13.64
CA PRO A 47 8.48 2.33 14.73
C PRO A 47 9.72 3.22 14.75
N ASP A 48 9.56 4.46 15.19
CA ASP A 48 10.67 5.40 15.32
C ASP A 48 11.58 5.08 16.52
N GLU A 49 12.63 5.88 16.70
CA GLU A 49 13.58 5.73 17.82
C GLU A 49 12.92 5.92 19.20
N ALA A 50 11.82 6.67 19.27
CA ALA A 50 11.02 6.87 20.48
C ALA A 50 9.98 5.74 20.69
N GLY A 51 9.92 4.76 19.78
CA GLY A 51 8.97 3.66 19.80
C GLY A 51 7.56 4.05 19.36
N LEU A 52 7.37 5.23 18.76
CA LEU A 52 6.10 5.62 18.17
C LEU A 52 5.84 4.82 16.90
N VAL A 53 4.59 4.37 16.73
CA VAL A 53 4.20 3.44 15.68
C VAL A 53 3.45 4.19 14.58
N PRO A 54 3.93 4.21 13.33
CA PRO A 54 3.19 4.84 12.24
C PRO A 54 1.86 4.12 12.01
N LEU A 55 0.79 4.89 11.90
CA LEU A 55 -0.55 4.40 11.59
C LEU A 55 -0.82 4.60 10.10
N VAL A 56 -1.33 3.57 9.44
CA VAL A 56 -1.97 3.71 8.12
C VAL A 56 -3.23 2.88 8.12
N ARG A 57 -4.37 3.53 8.37
CA ARG A 57 -5.66 2.85 8.38
C ARG A 57 -5.98 2.34 6.98
N THR A 58 -6.55 1.13 6.91
CA THR A 58 -6.95 0.52 5.64
C THR A 58 -8.41 0.08 5.66
N THR A 59 -8.95 -0.20 4.48
CA THR A 59 -10.28 -0.81 4.35
C THR A 59 -10.29 -2.32 4.56
N THR A 60 -9.12 -2.96 4.45
CA THR A 60 -8.95 -4.38 4.76
C THR A 60 -8.96 -4.52 6.28
N ARG A 61 -9.72 -5.49 6.79
CA ARG A 61 -9.77 -5.77 8.23
C ARG A 61 -8.72 -6.82 8.54
N TYR A 62 -7.54 -6.35 8.97
CA TYR A 62 -6.50 -7.23 9.49
C TYR A 62 -6.79 -7.54 10.96
N GLY A 63 -6.67 -8.81 11.33
CA GLY A 63 -6.88 -9.28 12.69
C GLY A 63 -5.57 -9.42 13.48
N SER A 64 -4.43 -9.53 12.80
CA SER A 64 -3.12 -9.65 13.44
C SER A 64 -2.47 -8.28 13.63
N PRO A 65 -1.63 -8.09 14.67
CA PRO A 65 -0.87 -6.86 14.84
C PRO A 65 0.03 -6.58 13.62
N ALA A 66 0.32 -5.31 13.37
CA ALA A 66 1.33 -4.92 12.41
C ALA A 66 2.69 -5.56 12.78
N GLN A 67 3.37 -6.12 11.80
CA GLN A 67 4.67 -6.75 12.00
C GLN A 67 5.80 -5.76 11.77
N ARG A 68 6.87 -5.85 12.55
CA ARG A 68 8.01 -4.95 12.38
C ARG A 68 8.71 -5.16 11.04
N PHE A 69 9.22 -4.06 10.48
CA PHE A 69 10.17 -4.13 9.38
C PHE A 69 11.35 -5.05 9.77
N ARG A 70 11.79 -5.84 8.79
CA ARG A 70 12.94 -6.74 8.89
C ARG A 70 13.99 -6.20 7.92
N ALA A 71 15.21 -6.76 8.00
CA ALA A 71 16.33 -6.34 7.16
C ALA A 71 15.99 -6.31 5.65
N VAL A 72 15.19 -7.25 5.16
CA VAL A 72 14.71 -7.28 3.76
C VAL A 72 13.84 -6.07 3.42
N HIS A 73 12.94 -5.67 4.31
CA HIS A 73 12.05 -4.52 4.13
C HIS A 73 12.86 -3.22 4.11
N ASP A 74 13.78 -3.04 5.06
CA ASP A 74 14.65 -1.86 5.12
C ASP A 74 15.60 -1.77 3.91
N ARG A 75 16.11 -2.90 3.45
CA ARG A 75 16.98 -2.96 2.26
C ARG A 75 16.21 -2.59 1.00
N LEU A 76 15.02 -3.17 0.82
CA LEU A 76 14.16 -2.89 -0.32
C LEU A 76 13.69 -1.42 -0.33
N ALA A 77 13.20 -0.91 0.81
CA ALA A 77 12.79 0.48 0.97
C ALA A 77 13.91 1.47 0.58
N ARG A 78 15.13 1.26 1.06
CA ARG A 78 16.30 2.09 0.71
C ARG A 78 16.65 2.02 -0.78
N ARG A 79 16.60 0.83 -1.38
CA ARG A 79 16.87 0.67 -2.82
C ARG A 79 15.83 1.38 -3.67
N ILE A 80 14.55 1.24 -3.34
CA ILE A 80 13.44 1.94 -4.02
C ILE A 80 13.66 3.46 -3.93
N ARG A 81 13.90 3.97 -2.72
CA ARG A 81 14.12 5.40 -2.50
C ARG A 81 15.32 5.92 -3.31
N ALA A 82 16.44 5.21 -3.29
CA ALA A 82 17.64 5.62 -4.02
C ALA A 82 17.42 5.61 -5.54
N LEU A 83 16.75 4.58 -6.06
CA LEU A 83 16.52 4.42 -7.50
C LEU A 83 15.50 5.42 -8.04
N ALA A 84 14.44 5.72 -7.28
CA ALA A 84 13.40 6.66 -7.68
C ALA A 84 13.66 8.09 -7.16
N GLU A 85 14.83 8.36 -6.57
CA GLU A 85 15.23 9.65 -6.01
C GLU A 85 14.20 10.27 -5.04
N LEU A 86 13.57 9.42 -4.22
CA LEU A 86 12.47 9.85 -3.36
C LEU A 86 12.98 10.66 -2.15
N PRO A 87 12.29 11.76 -1.79
CA PRO A 87 12.75 12.68 -0.76
C PRO A 87 12.56 12.15 0.67
N ALA A 88 11.62 11.24 0.88
CA ALA A 88 11.26 10.71 2.19
C ALA A 88 11.51 9.20 2.29
N ASP A 89 11.86 8.74 3.49
CA ASP A 89 11.92 7.31 3.82
C ASP A 89 10.52 6.73 4.07
N PHE A 90 10.41 5.42 3.93
CA PHE A 90 9.19 4.67 4.23
C PHE A 90 9.20 4.16 5.67
N ASP A 91 8.06 4.25 6.35
CA ASP A 91 7.89 3.84 7.74
C ASP A 91 6.81 2.74 7.90
N ASN A 92 6.09 2.41 6.83
CA ASN A 92 5.11 1.33 6.83
C ASN A 92 5.01 0.71 5.44
N ALA A 93 4.44 -0.50 5.40
CA ALA A 93 4.11 -1.15 4.14
C ALA A 93 2.92 -2.09 4.29
N LEU A 94 2.24 -2.37 3.18
CA LEU A 94 1.40 -3.56 3.04
C LEU A 94 2.16 -4.60 2.24
N ILE A 95 2.29 -5.81 2.79
CA ILE A 95 2.79 -6.96 2.04
C ILE A 95 1.61 -7.85 1.66
N GLU A 96 1.53 -8.20 0.39
CA GLU A 96 0.42 -8.97 -0.15
C GLU A 96 0.92 -10.06 -1.08
N ARG A 97 0.28 -11.22 -1.02
CA ARG A 97 0.55 -12.34 -1.91
C ARG A 97 -0.74 -12.79 -2.56
N TYR A 98 -0.75 -12.84 -3.89
CA TYR A 98 -1.91 -13.19 -4.69
C TYR A 98 -1.60 -14.43 -5.53
N THR A 99 -2.48 -15.44 -5.43
CA THR A 99 -2.58 -16.47 -6.46
C THR A 99 -3.37 -15.95 -7.67
N ASN A 100 -3.45 -16.71 -8.75
CA ASN A 100 -4.23 -16.29 -9.92
C ASN A 100 -5.75 -16.26 -9.67
N ALA A 101 -6.23 -16.93 -8.62
CA ALA A 101 -7.63 -16.84 -8.19
C ALA A 101 -8.03 -15.39 -7.83
N TYR A 102 -7.07 -14.58 -7.38
CA TYR A 102 -7.26 -13.14 -7.17
C TYR A 102 -6.92 -12.38 -8.45
N ALA A 103 -7.82 -12.44 -9.44
CA ALA A 103 -7.58 -11.88 -10.77
C ALA A 103 -7.86 -10.37 -10.89
N THR A 104 -8.64 -9.79 -9.98
CA THR A 104 -9.04 -8.37 -10.05
C THR A 104 -9.36 -7.80 -8.67
N MET A 105 -9.30 -6.48 -8.58
CA MET A 105 -9.71 -5.72 -7.41
C MET A 105 -10.50 -4.46 -7.83
N GLY A 106 -11.15 -3.82 -6.87
CA GLY A 106 -11.83 -2.54 -7.09
C GLY A 106 -10.85 -1.41 -7.40
N SER A 107 -11.24 -0.51 -8.31
CA SER A 107 -10.50 0.74 -8.57
C SER A 107 -10.58 1.63 -7.33
N HIS A 108 -9.43 2.09 -6.83
CA HIS A 108 -9.34 2.88 -5.60
C HIS A 108 -8.11 3.79 -5.62
N SER A 109 -8.13 4.82 -4.78
CA SER A 109 -6.89 5.46 -4.31
C SER A 109 -6.43 4.77 -3.05
N ASP A 110 -5.12 4.75 -2.80
CA ASP A 110 -4.59 4.34 -1.50
C ASP A 110 -5.11 5.32 -0.44
N GLN A 111 -5.46 4.80 0.73
CA GLN A 111 -6.06 5.61 1.78
C GLN A 111 -5.07 6.66 2.31
N ALA A 112 -5.39 7.93 2.12
CA ALA A 112 -4.51 9.06 2.40
C ALA A 112 -4.68 9.67 3.79
N LEU A 113 -5.64 9.20 4.59
CA LEU A 113 -5.97 9.72 5.93
C LEU A 113 -4.71 9.96 6.80
N ASP A 114 -3.86 8.94 6.88
CA ASP A 114 -2.66 8.98 7.72
C ASP A 114 -1.36 9.17 6.91
N LEU A 115 -1.44 9.39 5.59
CA LEU A 115 -0.24 9.55 4.77
C LEU A 115 0.34 10.96 4.86
N ALA A 116 1.66 11.04 4.91
CA ALA A 116 2.36 12.31 4.84
C ALA A 116 2.18 12.97 3.46
N ASP A 117 1.80 14.25 3.44
CA ASP A 117 1.26 14.89 2.22
C ASP A 117 2.27 15.00 1.08
N GLU A 118 3.54 15.24 1.41
CA GLU A 118 4.67 15.35 0.47
C GLU A 118 5.46 14.03 0.33
N SER A 119 4.84 12.91 0.67
CA SER A 119 5.44 11.58 0.57
C SER A 119 5.00 10.84 -0.69
N PHE A 120 5.49 9.61 -0.80
CA PHE A 120 5.29 8.75 -1.95
C PHE A 120 4.70 7.41 -1.53
N ILE A 121 4.02 6.80 -2.49
CA ILE A 121 3.55 5.43 -2.42
C ILE A 121 4.37 4.67 -3.45
N ALA A 122 5.02 3.58 -3.03
CA ALA A 122 5.83 2.75 -3.92
C ALA A 122 5.40 1.29 -3.83
N VAL A 123 5.01 0.72 -4.96
CA VAL A 123 4.64 -0.68 -5.12
C VAL A 123 5.83 -1.43 -5.70
N PHE A 124 6.41 -2.33 -4.92
CA PHE A 124 7.31 -3.35 -5.42
C PHE A 124 6.53 -4.59 -5.85
N SER A 125 7.01 -5.27 -6.89
CA SER A 125 6.39 -6.45 -7.47
C SER A 125 7.43 -7.55 -7.72
N CYS A 126 7.16 -8.78 -7.28
CA CYS A 126 7.92 -9.96 -7.65
C CYS A 126 7.05 -11.21 -7.78
N TYR A 127 7.64 -12.29 -8.29
CA TYR A 127 6.94 -13.53 -8.67
C TYR A 127 7.71 -14.75 -8.20
N ARG A 128 6.99 -15.80 -7.81
CA ARG A 128 7.58 -17.09 -7.45
C ARG A 128 8.36 -17.71 -8.60
N ASN A 129 7.77 -17.68 -9.79
CA ASN A 129 8.38 -18.17 -11.02
C ASN A 129 8.49 -17.00 -12.01
N PRO A 130 9.62 -16.28 -12.06
CA PRO A 130 9.77 -15.09 -12.93
C PRO A 130 9.70 -15.42 -14.43
N GLU A 131 10.05 -16.64 -14.81
CA GLU A 131 10.07 -17.11 -16.21
C GLU A 131 8.68 -17.50 -16.74
N THR A 132 7.67 -17.67 -15.87
CA THR A 132 6.32 -18.06 -16.31
C THR A 132 5.45 -16.82 -16.53
N VAL A 133 4.69 -16.81 -17.63
CA VAL A 133 3.71 -15.76 -17.90
C VAL A 133 2.45 -16.08 -17.09
N PRO A 134 2.23 -15.38 -15.97
CA PRO A 134 1.46 -14.14 -16.02
C PRO A 134 2.17 -12.90 -15.46
N SER A 135 1.95 -11.77 -16.14
CA SER A 135 2.23 -10.44 -15.61
C SER A 135 0.93 -9.84 -15.07
N ARG A 136 0.97 -9.32 -13.85
CA ARG A 136 -0.08 -8.44 -13.35
C ARG A 136 0.21 -7.06 -13.90
N LYS A 137 -0.83 -6.25 -14.03
CA LYS A 137 -0.68 -4.84 -14.41
C LYS A 137 -1.43 -3.96 -13.45
N LEU A 138 -0.86 -2.79 -13.20
CA LEU A 138 -1.52 -1.69 -12.53
C LEU A 138 -2.30 -0.92 -13.60
N MET A 139 -3.62 -1.00 -13.55
CA MET A 139 -4.47 -0.10 -14.33
C MET A 139 -4.64 1.18 -13.54
N VAL A 140 -4.35 2.31 -14.17
CA VAL A 140 -4.45 3.65 -13.58
C VAL A 140 -5.52 4.43 -14.33
N GLU A 141 -6.32 5.21 -13.60
CA GLU A 141 -7.41 6.03 -14.10
C GLU A 141 -7.35 7.41 -13.46
N SER A 142 -7.38 8.48 -14.26
CA SER A 142 -7.57 9.84 -13.72
C SER A 142 -9.00 10.05 -13.28
N LYS A 143 -9.18 10.61 -12.09
CA LYS A 143 -10.50 10.99 -11.56
C LYS A 143 -11.11 12.17 -12.31
N GLU A 144 -10.28 13.03 -12.90
CA GLU A 144 -10.73 14.26 -13.58
C GLU A 144 -11.14 13.97 -15.03
N SER A 145 -10.27 13.29 -15.78
CA SER A 145 -10.48 13.07 -17.21
C SER A 145 -11.10 11.70 -17.53
N GLY A 146 -11.02 10.74 -16.60
CA GLY A 146 -11.33 9.34 -16.87
C GLY A 146 -10.32 8.65 -17.80
N GLU A 147 -9.22 9.32 -18.16
CA GLU A 147 -8.14 8.73 -18.96
C GLU A 147 -7.54 7.54 -18.22
N THR A 148 -7.26 6.47 -18.95
CA THR A 148 -6.67 5.25 -18.39
C THR A 148 -5.42 4.83 -19.12
N PHE A 149 -4.50 4.21 -18.39
CA PHE A 149 -3.32 3.56 -18.93
C PHE A 149 -2.90 2.39 -18.04
N GLU A 150 -1.97 1.58 -18.52
CA GLU A 150 -1.56 0.36 -17.87
C GLU A 150 -0.04 0.37 -17.65
N ILE A 151 0.38 -0.09 -16.47
CA ILE A 151 1.79 -0.28 -16.13
C ILE A 151 1.99 -1.76 -15.81
N PRO A 152 2.85 -2.48 -16.55
CA PRO A 152 3.22 -3.85 -16.19
C PRO A 152 3.88 -3.89 -14.81
N LEU A 153 3.41 -4.77 -13.92
CA LEU A 153 4.06 -5.05 -12.65
C LEU A 153 5.07 -6.16 -12.88
N ALA A 154 6.21 -5.81 -13.49
CA ALA A 154 7.27 -6.76 -13.81
C ALA A 154 7.84 -7.44 -12.56
N HIS A 155 8.53 -8.57 -12.75
CA HIS A 155 9.35 -9.16 -11.69
C HIS A 155 10.46 -8.19 -11.28
N ASN A 156 10.62 -7.97 -9.98
CA ASN A 156 11.48 -6.93 -9.39
C ASN A 156 11.17 -5.53 -9.92
N GLY A 157 9.93 -5.29 -10.34
CA GLY A 157 9.43 -4.01 -10.79
C GLY A 157 9.05 -3.11 -9.62
N ILE A 158 9.25 -1.81 -9.80
CA ILE A 158 8.81 -0.76 -8.89
C ILE A 158 7.90 0.18 -9.67
N VAL A 159 6.77 0.54 -9.08
CA VAL A 159 5.95 1.66 -9.52
C VAL A 159 5.81 2.62 -8.35
N ALA A 160 6.13 3.91 -8.53
CA ALA A 160 5.99 4.91 -7.48
C ALA A 160 5.27 6.16 -7.98
N PHE A 161 4.49 6.76 -7.09
CA PHE A 161 3.74 7.99 -7.34
C PHE A 161 3.56 8.77 -6.03
N SER A 162 3.42 10.09 -6.15
CA SER A 162 3.25 10.95 -4.97
C SER A 162 1.88 10.78 -4.32
N VAL A 163 1.74 11.14 -3.04
CA VAL A 163 0.42 11.23 -2.40
C VAL A 163 -0.48 12.25 -3.11
N ALA A 164 0.09 13.33 -3.67
CA ALA A 164 -0.65 14.26 -4.52
C ALA A 164 -1.22 13.59 -5.79
N SER A 165 -0.45 12.72 -6.44
CA SER A 165 -0.90 11.92 -7.58
C SER A 165 -1.97 10.90 -7.16
N ASN A 166 -1.79 10.22 -6.03
CA ASN A 166 -2.80 9.32 -5.48
C ASN A 166 -4.17 9.98 -5.27
N ARG A 167 -4.21 11.28 -4.93
CA ARG A 167 -5.47 12.04 -4.81
C ARG A 167 -6.18 12.21 -6.15
N ARG A 168 -5.43 12.35 -7.25
CA ARG A 168 -5.97 12.53 -8.61
C ARG A 168 -6.26 11.22 -9.32
N LEU A 169 -5.70 10.11 -8.85
CA LEU A 169 -5.70 8.84 -9.55
C LEU A 169 -6.45 7.77 -8.77
N LYS A 170 -7.11 6.88 -9.50
CA LYS A 170 -7.50 5.56 -8.99
C LYS A 170 -6.65 4.51 -9.68
N HIS A 171 -6.39 3.41 -8.99
CA HIS A 171 -5.69 2.27 -9.54
C HIS A 171 -6.30 0.95 -9.09
N LYS A 172 -5.99 -0.09 -9.86
CA LYS A 172 -6.28 -1.48 -9.50
C LYS A 172 -5.25 -2.41 -10.12
N ILE A 173 -4.91 -3.46 -9.38
CA ILE A 173 -4.08 -4.54 -9.88
C ILE A 173 -4.97 -5.59 -10.51
N VAL A 174 -4.68 -5.97 -11.75
CA VAL A 174 -5.40 -7.03 -12.46
C VAL A 174 -4.41 -8.07 -12.97
N LEU A 175 -4.85 -9.33 -12.98
CA LEU A 175 -4.19 -10.40 -13.69
C LEU A 175 -4.45 -10.22 -15.18
N ASP A 176 -3.39 -10.23 -16.00
CA ASP A 176 -3.55 -10.22 -17.45
C ASP A 176 -4.01 -11.60 -17.94
N THR A 177 -5.24 -11.65 -18.45
CA THR A 177 -5.85 -12.88 -18.98
C THR A 177 -5.85 -12.94 -20.51
N SER A 178 -5.13 -12.03 -21.18
CA SER A 178 -5.03 -11.99 -22.65
C SER A 178 -4.29 -13.20 -23.24
N VAL A 179 -3.49 -13.89 -22.43
CA VAL A 179 -2.75 -15.12 -22.78
C VAL A 179 -3.08 -16.25 -21.79
N PRO A 180 -3.00 -17.53 -22.18
CA PRO A 180 -3.15 -18.64 -21.23
C PRO A 180 -2.14 -18.52 -20.08
N VAL A 181 -2.64 -18.58 -18.86
CA VAL A 181 -1.87 -18.30 -17.64
C VAL A 181 -1.54 -19.60 -16.90
N ALA A 182 -0.24 -19.85 -16.68
CA ALA A 182 0.19 -20.87 -15.73
C ALA A 182 0.00 -20.39 -14.28
N GLU A 183 -0.27 -21.31 -13.34
CA GLU A 183 -0.38 -20.93 -11.94
C GLU A 183 0.93 -20.31 -11.43
N ASN A 184 0.83 -19.13 -10.83
CA ASN A 184 1.97 -18.43 -10.26
C ASN A 184 1.50 -17.57 -9.07
N GLU A 185 2.40 -17.32 -8.13
CA GLU A 185 2.16 -16.39 -7.04
C GLU A 185 2.88 -15.08 -7.33
N TRP A 186 2.13 -13.99 -7.23
CA TRP A 186 2.65 -12.63 -7.18
C TRP A 186 2.77 -12.18 -5.74
N LEU A 187 3.85 -11.48 -5.42
CA LEU A 187 4.04 -10.80 -4.15
C LEU A 187 4.26 -9.31 -4.42
N GLY A 188 3.46 -8.48 -3.75
CA GLY A 188 3.59 -7.04 -3.76
C GLY A 188 3.94 -6.50 -2.39
N VAL A 189 4.75 -5.44 -2.37
CA VAL A 189 4.98 -4.65 -1.16
C VAL A 189 4.70 -3.18 -1.48
N THR A 190 3.67 -2.62 -0.84
CA THR A 190 3.29 -1.22 -1.00
C THR A 190 3.84 -0.41 0.16
N PHE A 191 4.96 0.27 -0.06
CA PHE A 191 5.62 1.14 0.91
C PHE A 191 5.00 2.54 0.94
N ARG A 192 4.91 3.12 2.14
CA ARG A 192 4.34 4.44 2.39
C ARG A 192 5.03 5.12 3.58
N THR A 193 4.69 6.39 3.79
CA THR A 193 5.14 7.20 4.93
C THR A 193 3.93 7.76 5.66
N SER A 194 3.86 7.57 6.97
CA SER A 194 2.77 8.08 7.80
C SER A 194 3.09 9.47 8.34
N LYS A 195 2.04 10.27 8.54
CA LYS A 195 2.07 11.48 9.38
C LYS A 195 1.44 11.26 10.75
N THR A 196 0.77 10.13 10.96
CA THR A 196 0.07 9.82 12.21
C THR A 196 0.87 8.77 12.98
N PHE A 197 1.36 9.13 14.17
CA PHE A 197 2.16 8.24 15.00
C PHE A 197 1.42 7.92 16.30
N LEU A 198 1.25 6.63 16.57
CA LEU A 198 0.61 6.11 17.77
C LEU A 198 1.63 5.92 18.89
N ARG A 199 1.24 6.30 20.10
CA ARG A 199 1.91 5.90 21.33
C ARG A 199 1.10 4.80 22.00
N PHE A 200 1.72 3.64 22.22
CA PHE A 200 1.10 2.59 23.02
C PHE A 200 1.40 2.79 24.50
N HIS A 201 0.37 2.90 25.33
CA HIS A 201 0.47 2.99 26.78
C HIS A 201 -0.57 2.07 27.42
N GLU A 202 -0.13 1.22 28.35
CA GLU A 202 -0.99 0.21 29.01
C GLU A 202 -1.78 -0.68 28.03
N GLY A 203 -1.17 -1.00 26.88
CA GLY A 203 -1.80 -1.82 25.84
C GLY A 203 -2.86 -1.09 25.01
N HIS A 204 -2.91 0.25 25.07
CA HIS A 204 -3.84 1.07 24.31
C HIS A 204 -3.12 2.06 23.38
N PRO A 205 -3.60 2.23 22.14
CA PRO A 205 -3.06 3.22 21.21
C PRO A 205 -3.61 4.62 21.50
N TYR A 206 -2.71 5.60 21.57
CA TYR A 206 -3.03 7.01 21.69
C TYR A 206 -2.53 7.78 20.46
N LEU A 207 -3.39 8.62 19.92
CA LEU A 207 -3.11 9.55 18.84
C LEU A 207 -2.18 10.69 19.32
N PRO A 208 -1.55 11.44 18.39
CA PRO A 208 -0.63 12.52 18.75
C PRO A 208 -1.20 13.60 19.67
N ASP A 209 -2.52 13.84 19.60
CA ASP A 209 -3.26 14.78 20.44
C ASP A 209 -3.60 14.23 21.83
N GLY A 210 -3.28 12.96 22.09
CA GLY A 210 -3.56 12.27 23.35
C GLY A 210 -4.92 11.58 23.38
N GLU A 211 -5.74 11.66 22.33
CA GLU A 211 -6.98 10.89 22.26
C GLU A 211 -6.69 9.40 22.02
N ARG A 212 -7.51 8.54 22.61
CA ARG A 212 -7.38 7.10 22.42
C ARG A 212 -7.98 6.69 21.08
N LEU A 213 -7.23 5.92 20.29
CA LEU A 213 -7.79 5.26 19.10
C LEU A 213 -8.65 4.07 19.54
N VAL A 214 -9.91 4.04 19.08
CA VAL A 214 -10.90 3.03 19.48
C VAL A 214 -11.45 2.23 18.28
N PRO A 215 -11.98 1.02 18.49
CA PRO A 215 -12.71 0.33 17.43
C PRO A 215 -13.97 1.11 17.04
N ALA A 216 -14.20 1.23 15.75
CA ALA A 216 -15.37 1.92 15.21
C ALA A 216 -16.67 1.16 15.51
N ASP A 217 -17.68 1.88 16.01
CA ASP A 217 -19.04 1.34 16.09
C ASP A 217 -19.70 1.20 14.70
N GLU A 218 -20.92 0.68 14.64
CA GLU A 218 -21.62 0.47 13.37
C GLU A 218 -21.89 1.76 12.59
N THR A 219 -22.14 2.88 13.28
CA THR A 219 -22.35 4.19 12.65
C THR A 219 -21.04 4.72 12.08
N GLN A 220 -19.98 4.71 12.90
CA GLN A 220 -18.64 5.14 12.52
C GLN A 220 -18.06 4.29 11.38
N ARG A 221 -18.36 2.99 11.33
CA ARG A 221 -17.98 2.11 10.22
C ARG A 221 -18.64 2.53 8.91
N ARG A 222 -19.94 2.86 8.94
CA ARG A 222 -20.66 3.35 7.74
C ARG A 222 -20.10 4.68 7.27
N GLU A 223 -19.87 5.60 8.20
CA GLU A 223 -19.22 6.87 7.91
C GLU A 223 -17.84 6.67 7.28
N PHE A 224 -17.00 5.80 7.85
CA PHE A 224 -15.68 5.50 7.31
C PHE A 224 -15.75 5.06 5.84
N TYR A 225 -16.66 4.14 5.50
CA TYR A 225 -16.83 3.72 4.11
C TYR A 225 -17.39 4.81 3.19
N GLN A 226 -18.23 5.73 3.72
CA GLN A 226 -18.65 6.91 2.96
C GLN A 226 -17.46 7.83 2.69
N LEU A 227 -16.60 8.10 3.67
CA LEU A 227 -15.38 8.89 3.51
C LEU A 227 -14.42 8.24 2.50
N ARG A 228 -14.22 6.91 2.56
CA ARG A 228 -13.46 6.16 1.54
C ARG A 228 -14.04 6.32 0.14
N ARG A 229 -15.37 6.28 0.01
CA ARG A 229 -16.04 6.49 -1.29
C ARG A 229 -15.80 7.92 -1.80
N ARG A 230 -15.87 8.93 -0.92
CA ARG A 230 -15.56 10.31 -1.28
C ARG A 230 -14.12 10.45 -1.76
N GLU A 231 -13.15 9.96 -1.00
CA GLU A 231 -11.74 9.98 -1.41
C GLU A 231 -11.53 9.33 -2.79
N ASN A 232 -12.17 8.19 -3.07
CA ASN A 232 -12.04 7.54 -4.37
C ASN A 232 -12.61 8.36 -5.55
N ASN A 233 -13.54 9.30 -5.32
CA ASN A 233 -14.24 10.04 -6.37
C ASN A 233 -13.87 11.53 -6.46
N GLU A 234 -13.40 12.12 -5.36
CA GLU A 234 -13.09 13.54 -5.22
C GLU A 234 -11.57 13.75 -5.21
N THR A 235 -11.05 14.69 -6.00
CA THR A 235 -9.60 15.01 -6.07
C THR A 235 -9.12 15.84 -4.87
N GLU A 236 -9.97 16.74 -4.39
CA GLU A 236 -9.68 17.67 -3.28
C GLU A 236 -10.24 17.18 -1.93
N PHE A 237 -10.48 15.88 -1.79
CA PHE A 237 -11.05 15.33 -0.55
C PHE A 237 -10.05 15.40 0.60
N VAL A 238 -10.51 15.94 1.73
CA VAL A 238 -9.77 15.99 2.98
C VAL A 238 -10.55 15.22 4.04
N TYR A 239 -9.86 14.33 4.74
CA TYR A 239 -10.46 13.61 5.85
C TYR A 239 -10.72 14.53 7.06
N PRO A 240 -11.85 14.36 7.76
CA PRO A 240 -11.97 14.87 9.12
C PRO A 240 -10.99 14.13 10.05
N ALA A 241 -10.69 14.72 11.21
CA ALA A 241 -9.98 14.01 12.26
C ALA A 241 -10.83 12.83 12.75
N LEU A 242 -10.27 11.63 12.71
CA LEU A 242 -10.95 10.40 13.11
C LEU A 242 -10.20 9.74 14.27
N THR A 243 -10.94 9.43 15.33
CA THR A 243 -10.41 8.83 16.56
C THR A 243 -10.75 7.34 16.67
N TYR A 244 -11.21 6.76 15.56
CA TYR A 244 -11.58 5.36 15.46
C TYR A 244 -10.96 4.68 14.24
N THR A 245 -10.94 3.35 14.28
CA THR A 245 -10.49 2.48 13.19
C THR A 245 -11.42 1.30 12.98
N ILE A 246 -11.45 0.77 11.76
CA ILE A 246 -12.19 -0.45 11.40
C ILE A 246 -11.32 -1.70 11.38
N SER A 247 -10.01 -1.56 11.63
CA SER A 247 -9.02 -2.64 11.62
C SER A 247 -8.56 -2.93 13.05
N GLU A 248 -8.69 -4.18 13.50
CA GLU A 248 -8.25 -4.57 14.85
C GLU A 248 -6.73 -4.49 14.99
N SER A 249 -6.00 -4.73 13.90
CA SER A 249 -4.54 -4.59 13.80
C SER A 249 -4.03 -3.25 14.34
N ASP A 250 -4.73 -2.15 14.05
CA ASP A 250 -4.35 -0.78 14.42
C ASP A 250 -4.43 -0.55 15.94
N LEU A 251 -5.14 -1.42 16.66
CA LEU A 251 -5.36 -1.34 18.09
C LEU A 251 -4.34 -2.14 18.89
N MET A 252 -3.45 -2.88 18.21
CA MET A 252 -2.50 -3.78 18.82
C MET A 252 -1.07 -3.25 18.67
N PRO A 253 -0.21 -3.41 19.71
CA PRO A 253 1.20 -3.06 19.57
C PRO A 253 1.88 -3.94 18.51
N PRO A 254 2.86 -3.42 17.76
CA PRO A 254 3.54 -4.20 16.74
C PRO A 254 4.27 -5.43 17.28
N ALA A 255 4.18 -6.54 16.54
CA ALA A 255 4.81 -7.83 16.85
C ALA A 255 6.12 -8.06 16.07
#